data_AF-A0A7C9GS74-F1
#
_entry.id   AF-A0A7C9GS74-F1
#
_cell.length_a   1.000
_cell.length_b   1.000
_cell.length_c   1.000
_cell.angle_alpha   90.00
_cell.angle_beta   90.00
_cell.angle_gamma   90.00
#
_symmetry.space_group_name_H-M   'P 1'
#
loop_
_entity.id
_entity.type
_entity.pdbx_description
1 polymer ?
#
loop_
_entity_poly.entity_id
_entity_poly.type
_entity_poly.pdbx_seq_one_letter_code
_entity_poly.pdbx_strand_id
1 'polypeptide(L)'
;MKTGLRFSCTIGNLAPMTFTVVNFTLDEALSSLFTLSLTLAAPRSDIDTDTLLLQTAQFTVTRDESPQREVKGLVESAVIGTTNRHQTLYHLTVRPEMWLLTLDQDSRIYHQLSVPEILHSLLKQKKLRANMRFNDPHSVREYTTMKRESSYDFFTRLAAEEGIFFWFADDGLHVSDSHLNMRAPDTLIYNPDVTSAIAENIISKWSLGSHMRPESLSQKDRNYHNPNYALQHNATDFEAESSTPFHIFESYGRFLKDKEGIPFTQYRLEALRADSKSGQADSNCIRLMPGRIFTLTHHPIDTMNDRWQVVSSRHQGHVPAVLGDGGAGTTLNSQTQFIPGRNDWRPPYRYKPQADGDEVATVVGPSTEESMAEGLSGVHIEPCDYLVKGIPMRGLAITLRMTPGNYEHEGEMYVFAKTLHTTFSLCLVETSFHRLTVINDKTHERWEFYNMPGHQKLM
;
A
#
# COMPACT_ATOMS: atom_id res chain seq x y z
N MET A 1 -4.02 33.81 35.07
CA MET A 1 -4.33 32.53 34.42
C MET A 1 -5.22 32.81 33.24
N LYS A 2 -4.84 32.31 32.08
CA LYS A 2 -5.39 32.76 30.81
C LYS A 2 -6.33 31.62 30.38
N THR A 3 -7.59 31.66 30.81
CA THR A 3 -8.59 30.60 30.57
C THR A 3 -9.10 30.62 29.11
N GLY A 4 -9.64 29.49 28.64
CA GLY A 4 -10.29 29.35 27.33
C GLY A 4 -9.48 28.62 26.26
N LEU A 5 -10.12 28.48 25.10
CA LEU A 5 -9.60 27.80 23.91
C LEU A 5 -8.62 28.69 23.14
N ARG A 6 -7.47 28.12 22.75
CA ARG A 6 -6.42 28.78 21.98
C ARG A 6 -5.85 27.88 20.90
N PHE A 7 -5.37 28.53 19.85
CA PHE A 7 -4.65 27.91 18.76
C PHE A 7 -3.29 28.59 18.62
N SER A 8 -2.25 27.80 18.46
CA SER A 8 -0.89 28.29 18.19
C SER A 8 -0.26 27.50 17.05
N CYS A 9 0.62 28.14 16.30
CA CYS A 9 1.38 27.50 15.23
C CYS A 9 2.83 27.99 15.26
N THR A 10 3.78 27.06 15.23
CA THR A 10 5.21 27.34 15.03
C THR A 10 5.66 26.72 13.72
N ILE A 11 6.59 27.38 13.02
CA ILE A 11 7.07 26.96 11.70
C ILE A 11 8.60 27.03 11.68
N GLY A 12 9.24 25.89 11.48
CA GLY A 12 10.69 25.76 11.40
C GLY A 12 11.38 26.46 12.56
N ASN A 13 12.35 27.31 12.25
CA ASN A 13 13.13 28.09 13.22
C ASN A 13 12.60 29.51 13.45
N LEU A 14 11.41 29.84 12.94
CA LEU A 14 10.82 31.15 13.20
C LEU A 14 10.50 31.30 14.69
N ALA A 15 10.58 32.53 15.20
CA ALA A 15 10.26 32.80 16.60
C ALA A 15 8.81 32.33 16.91
N PRO A 16 8.53 31.72 18.08
CA PRO A 16 7.22 31.11 18.37
C PRO A 16 6.00 32.04 18.27
N MET A 17 6.19 33.36 18.36
CA MET A 17 5.13 34.36 18.27
C MET A 17 5.13 35.12 16.93
N THR A 18 5.79 34.58 15.89
CA THR A 18 5.82 35.19 14.55
C THR A 18 4.42 35.26 13.95
N PHE A 19 3.63 34.19 14.13
CA PHE A 19 2.29 34.07 13.59
C PHE A 19 1.24 33.97 14.71
N THR A 20 0.11 34.63 14.50
CA THR A 20 -1.11 34.45 15.29
C THR A 20 -2.15 33.73 14.43
N VAL A 21 -2.75 32.65 14.95
CA VAL A 21 -3.76 31.89 14.20
C VAL A 21 -5.09 32.65 14.16
N VAL A 22 -5.59 32.94 12.96
CA VAL A 22 -6.91 33.57 12.72
C VAL A 22 -7.99 32.51 12.58
N ASN A 23 -7.73 31.49 11.78
CA ASN A 23 -8.58 30.32 11.63
C ASN A 23 -7.78 29.12 11.14
N PHE A 24 -8.38 27.94 11.25
CA PHE A 24 -7.86 26.74 10.63
C PHE A 24 -8.99 25.82 10.16
N THR A 25 -8.68 24.97 9.18
CA THR A 25 -9.45 23.79 8.82
C THR A 25 -8.50 22.61 8.74
N LEU A 26 -8.82 21.51 9.44
CA LEU A 26 -8.05 20.27 9.44
C LEU A 26 -8.96 19.15 8.93
N ASP A 27 -8.65 18.62 7.75
CA ASP A 27 -9.34 17.50 7.12
C ASP A 27 -8.48 16.23 7.23
N GLU A 28 -9.06 15.16 7.78
CA GLU A 28 -8.36 13.91 8.08
C GLU A 28 -9.24 12.70 7.79
N ALA A 29 -8.67 11.62 7.27
CA ALA A 29 -9.38 10.35 7.10
C ALA A 29 -8.43 9.15 7.17
N LEU A 30 -8.98 7.98 7.50
CA LEU A 30 -8.27 6.71 7.36
C LEU A 30 -7.78 6.55 5.92
N SER A 31 -6.54 6.11 5.79
CA SER A 31 -5.81 5.92 4.53
C SER A 31 -5.78 7.14 3.60
N SER A 32 -5.82 8.34 4.17
CA SER A 32 -5.71 9.61 3.44
C SER A 32 -4.68 10.53 4.08
N LEU A 33 -3.98 11.32 3.26
CA LEU A 33 -3.06 12.35 3.74
C LEU A 33 -3.89 13.52 4.29
N PHE A 34 -3.67 13.91 5.55
CA PHE A 34 -4.40 15.05 6.11
C PHE A 34 -4.05 16.38 5.42
N THR A 35 -4.96 17.34 5.55
CA THR A 35 -4.74 18.73 5.11
C THR A 35 -5.03 19.66 6.28
N LEU A 36 -4.04 20.41 6.73
CA LEU A 36 -4.23 21.50 7.67
C LEU A 36 -4.07 22.83 6.93
N SER A 37 -5.20 23.50 6.70
CA SER A 37 -5.25 24.85 6.14
C SER A 37 -5.26 25.88 7.26
N LEU A 38 -4.29 26.79 7.27
CA LEU A 38 -4.12 27.82 8.29
C LEU A 38 -4.25 29.20 7.66
N THR A 39 -5.05 30.07 8.29
CA THR A 39 -4.93 31.53 8.09
C THR A 39 -4.21 32.11 9.29
N LEU A 40 -3.05 32.71 9.04
CA LEU A 40 -2.17 33.29 10.05
C LEU A 40 -2.07 34.80 9.84
N ALA A 41 -1.94 35.54 10.93
CA ALA A 41 -1.63 36.96 10.91
C ALA A 41 -0.23 37.20 11.47
N ALA A 42 0.56 38.05 10.81
CA ALA A 42 1.84 38.52 11.32
C ALA A 42 1.95 40.04 11.15
N PRO A 43 2.58 40.78 12.09
CA PRO A 43 2.87 42.21 11.91
C PRO A 43 3.80 42.49 10.71
N ARG A 44 4.57 41.48 10.31
CA ARG A 44 5.56 41.54 9.23
C ARG A 44 4.93 41.15 7.90
N SER A 45 5.25 41.92 6.85
CA SER A 45 4.86 41.65 5.46
C SER A 45 6.01 41.11 4.60
N ASP A 46 7.19 40.90 5.19
CA ASP A 46 8.46 40.59 4.52
C ASP A 46 8.92 39.14 4.75
N ILE A 47 8.03 38.25 5.22
CA ILE A 47 8.36 36.83 5.40
C ILE A 47 8.40 36.18 4.01
N ASP A 48 9.58 35.71 3.62
CA ASP A 48 9.78 35.00 2.35
C ASP A 48 9.08 33.64 2.37
N THR A 49 8.08 33.47 1.51
CA THR A 49 7.27 32.25 1.41
C THR A 49 8.08 31.04 0.98
N ASP A 50 9.13 31.22 0.17
CA ASP A 50 9.95 30.11 -0.32
C ASP A 50 10.72 29.46 0.83
N THR A 51 11.12 30.25 1.82
CA THR A 51 11.79 29.74 3.04
C THR A 51 10.87 28.95 3.95
N LEU A 52 9.55 29.10 3.80
CA LEU A 52 8.56 28.37 4.60
C LEU A 52 8.31 26.97 4.05
N LEU A 53 8.52 26.74 2.75
CA LEU A 53 8.25 25.45 2.11
C LEU A 53 9.08 24.34 2.77
N LEU A 54 8.44 23.18 2.99
CA LEU A 54 9.02 22.02 3.66
C LEU A 54 9.51 22.25 5.09
N GLN A 55 9.28 23.42 5.68
CA GLN A 55 9.52 23.61 7.11
C GLN A 55 8.49 22.84 7.92
N THR A 56 8.90 22.29 9.06
CA THR A 56 7.99 21.65 10.01
C THR A 56 7.05 22.69 10.59
N ALA A 57 5.75 22.49 10.40
CA ALA A 57 4.70 23.23 11.07
C ALA A 57 4.14 22.39 12.22
N GLN A 58 4.09 22.99 13.41
CA GLN A 58 3.50 22.38 14.60
C GLN A 58 2.32 23.24 15.03
N PHE A 59 1.13 22.70 14.85
CA PHE A 59 -0.13 23.33 15.24
C PHE A 59 -0.64 22.71 16.54
N THR A 60 -1.05 23.54 17.48
CA THR A 60 -1.49 23.08 18.80
C THR A 60 -2.82 23.72 19.17
N VAL A 61 -3.75 22.88 19.62
CA VAL A 61 -5.00 23.29 20.24
C VAL A 61 -4.86 23.12 21.74
N THR A 62 -5.04 24.22 22.48
CA THR A 62 -4.90 24.26 23.95
C THR A 62 -6.21 24.76 24.56
N ARG A 63 -6.63 24.16 25.67
CA ARG A 63 -7.72 24.69 26.50
C ARG A 63 -7.25 24.79 27.94
N ASP A 64 -7.48 25.94 28.57
CA ASP A 64 -7.14 26.17 29.98
C ASP A 64 -5.70 25.75 30.31
N GLU A 65 -4.77 26.10 29.42
CA GLU A 65 -3.33 25.79 29.49
C GLU A 65 -2.97 24.30 29.31
N SER A 66 -3.96 23.41 29.11
CA SER A 66 -3.75 21.99 28.78
C SER A 66 -3.79 21.74 27.26
N PRO A 67 -2.74 21.14 26.66
CA PRO A 67 -2.74 20.78 25.25
C PRO A 67 -3.76 19.66 24.98
N GLN A 68 -4.70 19.92 24.07
CA GLN A 68 -5.75 18.98 23.70
C GLN A 68 -5.35 18.14 22.49
N ARG A 69 -4.66 18.77 21.53
CA ARG A 69 -4.15 18.09 20.34
C ARG A 69 -2.99 18.85 19.73
N GLU A 70 -2.06 18.10 19.16
CA GLU A 70 -0.93 18.61 18.41
C GLU A 70 -0.90 17.97 17.03
N VAL A 71 -0.73 18.76 15.98
CA VAL A 71 -0.66 18.31 14.60
C VAL A 71 0.68 18.77 14.03
N LYS A 72 1.50 17.82 13.60
CA LYS A 72 2.81 18.06 12.99
C LYS A 72 2.79 17.69 11.53
N GLY A 73 3.32 18.57 10.69
CA GLY A 73 3.45 18.32 9.26
C GLY A 73 4.48 19.24 8.62
N LEU A 74 4.55 19.20 7.29
CA LEU A 74 5.38 20.06 6.47
C LEU A 74 4.52 21.08 5.77
N VAL A 75 5.02 22.31 5.64
CA VAL A 75 4.37 23.33 4.81
C VAL A 75 4.50 22.94 3.33
N GLU A 76 3.37 22.64 2.70
CA GLU A 76 3.25 22.36 1.27
C GLU A 76 3.20 23.66 0.46
N SER A 77 2.40 24.63 0.91
CA SER A 77 2.22 25.90 0.21
C SER A 77 2.13 27.05 1.20
N ALA A 78 2.68 28.20 0.81
CA ALA A 78 2.58 29.44 1.54
C ALA A 78 2.17 30.58 0.60
N VAL A 79 1.13 31.33 0.97
CA VAL A 79 0.60 32.44 0.18
C VAL A 79 0.47 33.68 1.06
N ILE A 80 1.02 34.81 0.59
CA ILE A 80 0.80 36.12 1.22
C ILE A 80 -0.57 36.63 0.78
N GLY A 81 -1.45 36.86 1.76
CA GLY A 81 -2.79 37.40 1.56
C GLY A 81 -2.85 38.91 1.77
N THR A 82 -4.04 39.39 2.16
CA THR A 82 -4.29 40.82 2.35
C THR A 82 -3.44 41.41 3.47
N THR A 83 -2.83 42.56 3.18
CA THR A 83 -2.14 43.40 4.18
C THR A 83 -3.05 44.55 4.60
N ASN A 84 -3.24 44.72 5.91
CA ASN A 84 -3.89 45.89 6.49
C ASN A 84 -2.88 46.76 7.25
N ARG A 85 -3.33 47.82 7.92
CA ARG A 85 -2.44 48.76 8.64
C ARG A 85 -1.63 48.15 9.79
N HIS A 86 -2.02 46.97 10.28
CA HIS A 86 -1.46 46.37 11.49
C HIS A 86 -0.82 45.01 11.25
N GLN A 87 -1.27 44.27 10.24
CA GLN A 87 -0.85 42.90 10.00
C GLN A 87 -1.04 42.48 8.53
N THR A 88 -0.28 41.47 8.15
CA THR A 88 -0.39 40.75 6.88
C THR A 88 -0.93 39.35 7.15
N LEU A 89 -1.87 38.91 6.32
CA LEU A 89 -2.38 37.55 6.35
C LEU A 89 -1.50 36.60 5.55
N TYR A 90 -1.31 35.40 6.05
CA TYR A 90 -0.61 34.31 5.38
C TYR A 90 -1.51 33.08 5.37
N HIS A 91 -1.65 32.44 4.21
CA HIS A 91 -2.39 31.20 4.05
C HIS A 91 -1.41 30.06 3.83
N LEU A 92 -1.38 29.13 4.77
CA LEU A 92 -0.49 27.98 4.71
C LEU A 92 -1.30 26.69 4.58
N THR A 93 -0.80 25.78 3.75
CA THR A 93 -1.26 24.40 3.69
C THR A 93 -0.18 23.51 4.28
N VAL A 94 -0.55 22.72 5.28
CA VAL A 94 0.34 21.78 5.98
C VAL A 94 -0.13 20.36 5.74
N ARG A 95 0.82 19.48 5.40
CA ARG A 95 0.60 18.08 5.01
C ARG A 95 1.45 17.14 5.89
N PRO A 96 1.06 15.86 6.07
CA PRO A 96 1.94 14.89 6.74
C PRO A 96 3.24 14.69 5.95
N GLU A 97 4.33 14.28 6.60
CA GLU A 97 5.60 13.99 5.90
C GLU A 97 5.44 12.97 4.77
N MET A 98 4.52 12.01 4.92
CA MET A 98 4.19 11.01 3.89
C MET A 98 3.69 11.64 2.57
N TRP A 99 3.21 12.89 2.57
CA TRP A 99 2.84 13.60 1.34
C TRP A 99 4.00 13.74 0.35
N LEU A 100 5.25 13.74 0.81
CA LEU A 100 6.42 13.77 -0.07
C LEU A 100 6.46 12.57 -1.03
N LEU A 101 5.81 11.45 -0.69
CA LEU A 101 5.68 10.28 -1.56
C LEU A 101 4.77 10.50 -2.77
N THR A 102 4.06 11.64 -2.85
CA THR A 102 3.26 12.03 -4.02
C THR A 102 4.07 12.81 -5.04
N LEU A 103 5.27 13.27 -4.67
CA LEU A 103 6.13 14.13 -5.49
C LEU A 103 7.16 13.35 -6.30
N ASP A 104 7.05 12.03 -6.34
CA ASP A 104 7.94 11.17 -7.12
C ASP A 104 7.14 10.23 -8.03
N GLN A 105 7.87 9.55 -8.91
CA GLN A 105 7.35 8.50 -9.77
C GLN A 105 8.51 7.54 -10.06
N ASP A 106 8.27 6.22 -9.94
CA ASP A 106 9.30 5.20 -10.17
C ASP A 106 8.73 3.96 -10.88
N SER A 107 9.64 3.15 -11.42
CA SER A 107 9.38 1.82 -11.96
C SER A 107 10.35 0.82 -11.36
N ARG A 108 9.82 -0.11 -10.55
CA ARG A 108 10.64 -1.02 -9.74
C ARG A 108 10.02 -2.39 -9.61
N ILE A 109 10.89 -3.38 -9.45
CA ILE A 109 10.52 -4.76 -9.15
C ILE A 109 10.93 -5.06 -7.71
N TYR A 110 9.99 -5.63 -6.96
CA TYR A 110 10.21 -6.25 -5.66
C TYR A 110 10.04 -7.76 -5.83
N HIS A 111 11.01 -8.54 -5.38
CA HIS A 111 11.05 -9.99 -5.59
C HIS A 111 11.13 -10.72 -4.25
N GLN A 112 10.32 -11.76 -4.08
CA GLN A 112 10.27 -12.61 -2.87
C GLN A 112 10.09 -11.79 -1.58
N LEU A 113 9.14 -10.85 -1.59
CA LEU A 113 8.80 -10.03 -0.43
C LEU A 113 7.28 -10.02 -0.21
N SER A 114 6.88 -10.02 1.05
CA SER A 114 5.50 -9.73 1.46
C SER A 114 5.19 -8.23 1.32
N VAL A 115 3.91 -7.88 1.22
CA VAL A 115 3.53 -6.46 1.15
C VAL A 115 4.00 -5.67 2.37
N PRO A 116 3.84 -6.12 3.63
CA PRO A 116 4.42 -5.42 4.78
C PRO A 116 5.91 -5.11 4.65
N GLU A 117 6.72 -6.05 4.13
CA GLU A 117 8.16 -5.83 3.90
C GLU A 117 8.41 -4.80 2.80
N ILE A 118 7.62 -4.82 1.72
CA ILE A 118 7.68 -3.82 0.64
C ILE A 118 7.34 -2.43 1.19
N LEU A 119 6.24 -2.29 1.93
CA LEU A 119 5.80 -1.03 2.53
C LEU A 119 6.87 -0.49 3.49
N HIS A 120 7.45 -1.36 4.33
CA HIS A 120 8.53 -0.98 5.25
C HIS A 120 9.78 -0.51 4.50
N SER A 121 10.20 -1.25 3.48
CA SER A 121 11.36 -0.91 2.64
C SER A 121 11.18 0.42 1.92
N LEU A 122 10.00 0.67 1.36
CA LEU A 122 9.66 1.91 0.69
C LEU A 122 9.75 3.12 1.64
N LEU A 123 9.12 3.01 2.82
CA LEU A 123 9.17 4.08 3.84
C LEU A 123 10.60 4.33 4.32
N LYS A 124 11.37 3.26 4.56
CA LYS A 124 12.78 3.35 4.98
C LYS A 124 13.64 4.06 3.94
N GLN A 125 13.51 3.73 2.66
CA GLN A 125 14.23 4.42 1.57
C GLN A 125 13.92 5.92 1.54
N LYS A 126 12.67 6.27 1.85
CA LYS A 126 12.18 7.65 1.90
C LYS A 126 12.41 8.33 3.24
N LYS A 127 13.11 7.67 4.17
CA LYS A 127 13.43 8.14 5.52
C LYS A 127 12.20 8.49 6.37
N LEU A 128 11.05 7.89 6.05
CA LEU A 128 9.82 8.03 6.82
C LEU A 128 9.75 6.93 7.88
N ARG A 129 9.37 7.31 9.10
CA ARG A 129 9.14 6.38 10.20
C ARG A 129 7.65 6.06 10.28
N ALA A 130 7.33 4.80 10.54
CA ALA A 130 5.97 4.35 10.78
C ALA A 130 5.92 3.28 11.87
N ASN A 131 4.84 3.28 12.64
CA ASN A 131 4.47 2.21 13.55
C ASN A 131 3.59 1.22 12.78
N MET A 132 4.16 0.09 12.38
CA MET A 132 3.48 -0.93 11.57
C MET A 132 3.14 -2.12 12.45
N ARG A 133 1.85 -2.49 12.54
CA ARG A 133 1.36 -3.63 13.32
C ARG A 133 0.32 -4.39 12.53
N PHE A 134 0.55 -5.68 12.32
CA PHE A 134 -0.32 -6.54 11.52
C PHE A 134 -0.75 -7.73 12.36
N ASN A 135 -2.03 -8.06 12.27
CA ASN A 135 -2.66 -9.18 12.95
C ASN A 135 -2.87 -10.35 11.99
N ASP A 136 -3.05 -10.07 10.70
CA ASP A 136 -3.27 -11.06 9.67
C ASP A 136 -1.93 -11.53 9.05
N PRO A 137 -1.85 -12.80 8.61
CA PRO A 137 -0.67 -13.30 7.92
C PRO A 137 -0.63 -12.82 6.46
N HIS A 138 0.37 -12.02 6.11
CA HIS A 138 0.61 -11.59 4.72
C HIS A 138 1.59 -12.51 4.00
N SER A 139 1.18 -13.07 2.86
CA SER A 139 2.00 -14.01 2.10
C SER A 139 3.13 -13.32 1.33
N VAL A 140 4.28 -14.00 1.23
CA VAL A 140 5.39 -13.55 0.38
C VAL A 140 4.98 -13.66 -1.08
N ARG A 141 5.13 -12.56 -1.82
CA ARG A 141 4.87 -12.52 -3.26
C ARG A 141 6.17 -12.78 -4.00
N GLU A 142 6.12 -13.67 -4.98
CA GLU A 142 7.26 -13.94 -5.86
C GLU A 142 7.71 -12.68 -6.59
N TYR A 143 6.75 -11.94 -7.16
CA TYR A 143 7.03 -10.80 -8.02
C TYR A 143 5.98 -9.68 -7.86
N THR A 144 6.42 -8.48 -7.48
CA THR A 144 5.56 -7.30 -7.33
C THR A 144 6.19 -6.11 -8.06
N THR A 145 5.41 -5.44 -8.91
CA THR A 145 5.89 -4.31 -9.71
C THR A 145 5.26 -2.99 -9.26
N MET A 146 6.10 -1.99 -9.07
CA MET A 146 5.75 -0.58 -9.13
C MET A 146 5.94 -0.11 -10.57
N LYS A 147 4.90 0.41 -11.24
CA LYS A 147 4.99 0.78 -12.65
C LYS A 147 4.46 2.19 -12.88
N ARG A 148 5.38 3.16 -13.07
CA ARG A 148 5.05 4.56 -13.42
C ARG A 148 4.01 5.17 -12.48
N GLU A 149 4.10 4.82 -11.21
CA GLU A 149 3.22 5.34 -10.15
C GLU A 149 4.08 6.06 -9.12
N SER A 150 3.47 6.97 -8.36
CA SER A 150 4.15 7.60 -7.22
C SER A 150 4.38 6.58 -6.11
N SER A 151 5.35 6.84 -5.23
CA SER A 151 5.56 6.00 -4.05
C SER A 151 4.29 5.93 -3.20
N TYR A 152 3.51 7.01 -3.13
CA TYR A 152 2.24 7.06 -2.41
C TYR A 152 1.17 6.17 -3.06
N ASP A 153 1.02 6.24 -4.38
CA ASP A 153 0.02 5.42 -5.08
C ASP A 153 0.37 3.94 -5.02
N PHE A 154 1.65 3.60 -5.14
CA PHE A 154 2.15 2.23 -4.93
C PHE A 154 1.82 1.73 -3.51
N PHE A 155 2.16 2.53 -2.49
CA PHE A 155 1.91 2.20 -1.09
C PHE A 155 0.42 1.94 -0.84
N THR A 156 -0.42 2.90 -1.21
CA THR A 156 -1.86 2.85 -0.92
C THR A 156 -2.57 1.75 -1.68
N ARG A 157 -2.14 1.47 -2.92
CA ARG A 157 -2.65 0.36 -3.71
C ARG A 157 -2.33 -0.98 -3.07
N LEU A 158 -1.08 -1.24 -2.72
CA LEU A 158 -0.69 -2.50 -2.09
C LEU A 158 -1.33 -2.67 -0.71
N ALA A 159 -1.41 -1.58 0.07
CA ALA A 159 -2.11 -1.59 1.35
C ALA A 159 -3.58 -1.99 1.18
N ALA A 160 -4.28 -1.41 0.21
CA ALA A 160 -5.68 -1.75 -0.05
C ALA A 160 -5.90 -3.18 -0.58
N GLU A 161 -4.97 -3.71 -1.38
CA GLU A 161 -5.00 -5.12 -1.81
C GLU A 161 -4.93 -6.09 -0.62
N GLU A 162 -4.21 -5.72 0.44
CA GLU A 162 -3.96 -6.56 1.63
C GLU A 162 -4.81 -6.16 2.85
N GLY A 163 -5.86 -5.35 2.65
CA GLY A 163 -6.75 -4.92 3.74
C GLY A 163 -6.09 -4.02 4.80
N ILE A 164 -4.90 -3.49 4.50
CA ILE A 164 -4.11 -2.60 5.36
C ILE A 164 -4.59 -1.15 5.18
N PHE A 165 -4.77 -0.45 6.29
CA PHE A 165 -5.05 0.98 6.34
C PHE A 165 -4.00 1.73 7.18
N PHE A 166 -3.98 3.05 7.09
CA PHE A 166 -3.06 3.89 7.86
C PHE A 166 -3.73 5.16 8.38
N TRP A 167 -3.11 5.79 9.37
CA TRP A 167 -3.51 7.09 9.92
C TRP A 167 -2.31 7.85 10.49
N PHE A 168 -2.52 9.13 10.80
CA PHE A 168 -1.50 9.98 11.43
C PHE A 168 -1.93 10.29 12.88
N ALA A 169 -1.14 9.82 13.84
CA ALA A 169 -1.31 10.12 15.24
C ALA A 169 -0.26 11.15 15.71
N ASP A 170 -0.33 11.52 17.00
CA ASP A 170 0.56 12.52 17.60
C ASP A 170 2.05 12.13 17.52
N ASP A 171 2.34 10.82 17.46
CA ASP A 171 3.67 10.21 17.36
C ASP A 171 4.07 9.78 15.94
N GLY A 172 3.25 10.07 14.92
CA GLY A 172 3.58 9.88 13.51
C GLY A 172 2.63 8.96 12.75
N LEU A 173 3.14 8.34 11.67
CA LEU A 173 2.38 7.44 10.80
C LEU A 173 2.18 6.07 11.46
N HIS A 174 0.94 5.59 11.48
CA HIS A 174 0.58 4.23 11.92
C HIS A 174 -0.03 3.46 10.76
N VAL A 175 0.30 2.18 10.65
CA VAL A 175 -0.14 1.28 9.57
C VAL A 175 -0.60 -0.04 10.20
N SER A 176 -1.82 -0.48 9.88
CA SER A 176 -2.45 -1.65 10.48
C SER A 176 -3.46 -2.31 9.56
N ASP A 177 -3.77 -3.57 9.83
CA ASP A 177 -4.87 -4.34 9.24
C ASP A 177 -6.02 -4.59 10.23
N SER A 178 -5.94 -4.07 11.46
CA SER A 178 -6.96 -4.31 12.48
C SER A 178 -7.26 -3.09 13.33
N HIS A 179 -8.54 -2.88 13.65
CA HIS A 179 -9.04 -1.89 14.59
C HIS A 179 -8.48 -2.09 16.01
N LEU A 180 -8.03 -3.30 16.35
CA LEU A 180 -7.44 -3.62 17.65
C LEU A 180 -6.15 -2.82 17.93
N ASN A 181 -5.47 -2.34 16.89
CA ASN A 181 -4.28 -1.50 17.01
C ASN A 181 -4.61 0.00 17.15
N MET A 182 -5.89 0.38 17.10
CA MET A 182 -6.32 1.76 17.35
C MET A 182 -6.42 2.07 18.85
N ARG A 183 -6.34 3.36 19.20
CA ARG A 183 -6.37 3.77 20.60
C ARG A 183 -7.78 3.71 21.19
N ALA A 184 -7.89 3.02 22.32
CA ALA A 184 -9.11 2.76 23.12
C ALA A 184 -9.66 4.02 23.84
N PRO A 185 -10.92 4.00 24.35
CA PRO A 185 -11.84 5.08 24.04
C PRO A 185 -11.77 6.33 24.91
N ASP A 186 -11.79 7.46 24.20
CA ASP A 186 -12.34 8.71 24.70
C ASP A 186 -13.85 8.54 24.91
N THR A 187 -14.36 8.94 26.08
CA THR A 187 -15.81 8.95 26.35
C THR A 187 -16.38 10.32 25.98
N LEU A 188 -17.40 10.33 25.12
CA LEU A 188 -18.13 11.53 24.74
C LEU A 188 -19.58 11.46 25.21
N ILE A 189 -20.12 12.61 25.56
CA ILE A 189 -21.50 12.77 26.01
C ILE A 189 -22.31 13.33 24.86
N TYR A 190 -23.43 12.67 24.54
CA TYR A 190 -24.42 13.25 23.66
C TYR A 190 -25.22 14.30 24.41
N ASN A 191 -25.19 15.54 23.93
CA ASN A 191 -26.00 16.63 24.44
C ASN A 191 -26.43 17.56 23.30
N PRO A 192 -27.70 17.50 22.84
CA PRO A 192 -28.19 18.34 21.75
C PRO A 192 -28.37 19.82 22.15
N ASP A 193 -28.41 20.13 23.45
CA ASP A 193 -28.64 21.49 23.96
C ASP A 193 -27.32 22.28 24.05
N VAL A 194 -26.93 22.86 22.91
CA VAL A 194 -25.65 23.60 22.74
C VAL A 194 -25.52 24.80 23.68
N THR A 195 -26.63 25.38 24.15
CA THR A 195 -26.66 26.50 25.11
C THR A 195 -26.15 26.12 26.51
N SER A 196 -26.18 24.83 26.85
CA SER A 196 -25.71 24.28 28.13
C SER A 196 -24.31 23.65 28.05
N ALA A 197 -23.71 23.61 26.86
CA ALA A 197 -22.47 22.90 26.57
C ALA A 197 -21.23 23.67 27.06
N ILE A 198 -21.07 23.75 28.38
CA ILE A 198 -19.88 24.31 29.05
C ILE A 198 -18.74 23.27 29.10
N ALA A 199 -19.07 21.97 28.95
CA ALA A 199 -18.12 20.86 29.04
C ALA A 199 -17.44 20.49 27.71
N GLU A 200 -16.23 19.93 27.82
CA GLU A 200 -15.54 19.26 26.70
C GLU A 200 -16.21 17.93 26.35
N ASN A 201 -15.88 17.38 25.17
CA ASN A 201 -16.27 16.03 24.74
C ASN A 201 -17.78 15.87 24.52
N ILE A 202 -18.43 16.91 24.02
CA ILE A 202 -19.85 16.88 23.70
C ILE A 202 -20.03 16.63 22.21
N ILE A 203 -20.90 15.68 21.91
CA ILE A 203 -21.50 15.50 20.58
C ILE A 203 -22.88 16.16 20.62
N SER A 204 -23.09 17.17 19.79
CA SER A 204 -24.31 17.97 19.75
C SER A 204 -25.28 17.55 18.64
N LYS A 205 -24.77 16.93 17.57
CA LYS A 205 -25.61 16.28 16.56
C LYS A 205 -25.10 14.88 16.30
N TRP A 206 -26.03 13.97 16.08
CA TRP A 206 -25.76 12.57 15.83
C TRP A 206 -26.70 12.04 14.75
N SER A 207 -26.15 11.29 13.81
CA SER A 207 -26.92 10.55 12.82
C SER A 207 -26.22 9.23 12.52
N LEU A 208 -27.01 8.15 12.38
CA LEU A 208 -26.53 6.83 12.00
C LEU A 208 -27.44 6.30 10.90
N GLY A 209 -26.85 5.82 9.81
CA GLY A 209 -27.55 5.27 8.66
C GLY A 209 -27.09 3.85 8.34
N SER A 210 -27.86 3.20 7.48
CA SER A 210 -27.49 1.95 6.82
C SER A 210 -27.69 2.10 5.33
N HIS A 211 -26.76 1.55 4.56
CA HIS A 211 -26.68 1.71 3.11
C HIS A 211 -26.58 0.34 2.45
N MET A 212 -27.36 0.14 1.38
CA MET A 212 -27.27 -1.09 0.60
C MET A 212 -25.89 -1.19 -0.06
N ARG A 213 -25.26 -2.35 0.06
CA ARG A 213 -23.94 -2.67 -0.49
C ARG A 213 -23.93 -4.09 -1.05
N PRO A 214 -22.99 -4.43 -1.94
CA PRO A 214 -22.83 -5.80 -2.41
C PRO A 214 -22.81 -6.79 -1.24
N GLU A 215 -23.52 -7.90 -1.39
CA GLU A 215 -23.68 -8.91 -0.34
C GLU A 215 -22.66 -10.05 -0.46
N SER A 216 -22.14 -10.24 -1.67
CA SER A 216 -21.15 -11.27 -1.95
C SER A 216 -20.19 -10.85 -3.05
N LEU A 217 -18.99 -11.41 -3.01
CA LEU A 217 -17.95 -11.22 -4.01
C LEU A 217 -17.35 -12.57 -4.39
N SER A 218 -17.17 -12.81 -5.68
CA SER A 218 -16.37 -13.92 -6.21
C SER A 218 -15.16 -13.36 -6.94
N GLN A 219 -13.96 -13.79 -6.55
CA GLN A 219 -12.74 -13.50 -7.31
C GLN A 219 -12.19 -14.79 -7.92
N LYS A 220 -11.69 -14.67 -9.16
CA LYS A 220 -11.12 -15.80 -9.90
C LYS A 220 -9.79 -15.44 -10.54
N ASP A 221 -8.86 -16.37 -10.45
CA ASP A 221 -7.60 -16.32 -11.18
C ASP A 221 -7.27 -17.68 -11.83
N ARG A 222 -6.08 -17.82 -12.42
CA ARG A 222 -5.60 -19.03 -13.07
C ARG A 222 -4.15 -19.29 -12.71
N ASN A 223 -3.87 -20.53 -12.28
CA ASN A 223 -2.50 -21.02 -12.08
C ASN A 223 -2.12 -21.96 -13.24
N TYR A 224 -1.10 -21.61 -14.01
CA TYR A 224 -0.65 -22.39 -15.16
C TYR A 224 -0.03 -23.74 -14.78
N HIS A 225 0.46 -23.91 -13.55
CA HIS A 225 0.92 -25.20 -13.03
C HIS A 225 -0.23 -26.18 -12.76
N ASN A 226 -1.44 -25.67 -12.53
CA ASN A 226 -2.63 -26.48 -12.30
C ASN A 226 -3.85 -25.91 -13.03
N PRO A 227 -3.89 -26.00 -14.37
CA PRO A 227 -4.90 -25.32 -15.19
C PRO A 227 -6.32 -25.85 -15.01
N ASN A 228 -6.48 -27.06 -14.45
CA ASN A 228 -7.78 -27.67 -14.16
C ASN A 228 -8.39 -27.16 -12.84
N TYR A 229 -7.58 -26.56 -11.96
CA TYR A 229 -8.09 -25.99 -10.73
C TYR A 229 -8.80 -24.65 -11.01
N ALA A 230 -10.02 -24.50 -10.49
CA ALA A 230 -10.85 -23.34 -10.78
C ALA A 230 -10.29 -22.04 -10.18
N LEU A 231 -9.50 -22.13 -9.11
CA LEU A 231 -8.88 -21.02 -8.37
C LEU A 231 -9.83 -19.83 -8.21
N GLN A 232 -10.99 -20.12 -7.59
CA GLN A 232 -12.07 -19.18 -7.34
C GLN A 232 -12.42 -19.17 -5.86
N HIS A 233 -12.54 -17.98 -5.29
CA HIS A 233 -12.94 -17.77 -3.90
C HIS A 233 -14.16 -16.88 -3.83
N ASN A 234 -14.99 -17.12 -2.81
CA ASN A 234 -16.20 -16.38 -2.56
C ASN A 234 -16.15 -15.82 -1.13
N ALA A 235 -16.56 -14.57 -0.96
CA ALA A 235 -16.78 -13.95 0.34
C ALA A 235 -18.27 -13.56 0.47
N THR A 236 -18.83 -13.79 1.66
CA THR A 236 -20.22 -13.47 2.02
C THR A 236 -20.28 -13.08 3.50
N ASP A 237 -21.04 -12.04 3.83
CA ASP A 237 -21.19 -11.55 5.21
C ASP A 237 -22.33 -12.25 5.98
N PHE A 238 -23.15 -13.03 5.27
CA PHE A 238 -24.26 -13.80 5.81
C PHE A 238 -24.12 -15.28 5.43
N GLU A 239 -24.56 -16.19 6.30
CA GLU A 239 -24.84 -17.59 5.96
C GLU A 239 -26.08 -17.67 5.05
N ALA A 240 -26.03 -17.01 3.89
CA ALA A 240 -27.14 -17.00 2.96
C ALA A 240 -27.17 -18.31 2.17
N GLU A 241 -28.16 -19.16 2.45
CA GLU A 241 -28.48 -20.38 1.71
C GLU A 241 -28.94 -20.12 0.25
N SER A 242 -28.99 -18.86 -0.22
CA SER A 242 -29.48 -18.50 -1.55
C SER A 242 -28.60 -17.46 -2.26
N SER A 243 -28.51 -17.59 -3.59
CA SER A 243 -27.81 -16.65 -4.46
C SER A 243 -28.49 -15.28 -4.42
N THR A 244 -27.84 -14.32 -3.78
CA THR A 244 -28.23 -12.90 -3.83
C THR A 244 -28.03 -12.31 -5.23
N PRO A 245 -28.95 -11.47 -5.74
CA PRO A 245 -28.73 -10.76 -7.00
C PRO A 245 -27.66 -9.66 -6.87
N PHE A 246 -27.25 -9.28 -5.65
CA PHE A 246 -26.26 -8.22 -5.40
C PHE A 246 -24.84 -8.79 -5.27
N HIS A 247 -24.44 -9.52 -6.30
CA HIS A 247 -23.17 -10.23 -6.39
C HIS A 247 -22.19 -9.50 -7.30
N ILE A 248 -20.91 -9.44 -6.91
CA ILE A 248 -19.82 -8.95 -7.76
C ILE A 248 -18.90 -10.11 -8.13
N PHE A 249 -18.55 -10.21 -9.40
CA PHE A 249 -17.53 -11.12 -9.90
C PHE A 249 -16.34 -10.31 -10.46
N GLU A 250 -15.12 -10.64 -10.03
CA GLU A 250 -13.89 -10.01 -10.53
C GLU A 250 -12.86 -11.05 -11.01
N SER A 251 -12.25 -10.75 -12.15
CA SER A 251 -11.08 -11.45 -12.67
C SER A 251 -10.16 -10.43 -13.35
N TYR A 252 -8.85 -10.44 -13.16
CA TYR A 252 -8.04 -11.39 -12.38
C TYR A 252 -7.99 -11.05 -10.87
N GLY A 253 -8.13 -12.06 -10.01
CA GLY A 253 -8.09 -11.92 -8.55
C GLY A 253 -6.71 -11.64 -7.94
N ARG A 254 -5.63 -11.85 -8.71
CA ARG A 254 -4.22 -11.60 -8.38
C ARG A 254 -3.65 -12.48 -7.27
N PHE A 255 -4.03 -13.74 -7.28
CA PHE A 255 -3.51 -14.76 -6.38
C PHE A 255 -3.17 -16.02 -7.17
N LEU A 256 -2.13 -16.74 -6.75
CA LEU A 256 -1.73 -18.02 -7.37
C LEU A 256 -2.15 -19.23 -6.55
N LYS A 257 -2.54 -19.00 -5.29
CA LYS A 257 -2.85 -20.02 -4.28
C LYS A 257 -4.01 -19.57 -3.40
N ASP A 258 -4.71 -20.55 -2.82
CA ASP A 258 -5.87 -20.30 -1.95
C ASP A 258 -5.52 -19.47 -0.71
N LYS A 259 -4.31 -19.66 -0.18
CA LYS A 259 -3.79 -18.91 0.97
C LYS A 259 -3.81 -17.40 0.75
N GLU A 260 -3.61 -16.96 -0.49
CA GLU A 260 -3.66 -15.53 -0.88
C GLU A 260 -5.08 -15.12 -1.28
N GLY A 261 -5.77 -15.96 -2.04
CA GLY A 261 -7.07 -15.60 -2.62
C GLY A 261 -8.23 -15.50 -1.64
N ILE A 262 -8.24 -16.31 -0.58
CA ILE A 262 -9.25 -16.25 0.48
C ILE A 262 -9.25 -14.86 1.17
N PRO A 263 -8.13 -14.38 1.75
CA PRO A 263 -8.12 -13.07 2.41
C PRO A 263 -8.35 -11.92 1.42
N PHE A 264 -7.80 -11.95 0.20
CA PHE A 264 -8.03 -10.89 -0.79
C PHE A 264 -9.52 -10.69 -1.12
N THR A 265 -10.23 -11.81 -1.30
CA THR A 265 -11.67 -11.77 -1.58
C THR A 265 -12.44 -11.19 -0.39
N GLN A 266 -12.05 -11.55 0.84
CA GLN A 266 -12.66 -11.01 2.05
C GLN A 266 -12.40 -9.50 2.20
N TYR A 267 -11.15 -9.05 2.12
CA TYR A 267 -10.80 -7.63 2.24
C TYR A 267 -11.48 -6.78 1.17
N ARG A 268 -11.60 -7.31 -0.05
CA ARG A 268 -12.29 -6.62 -1.15
C ARG A 268 -13.78 -6.45 -0.87
N LEU A 269 -14.46 -7.47 -0.33
CA LEU A 269 -15.86 -7.36 0.09
C LEU A 269 -16.04 -6.38 1.25
N GLU A 270 -15.17 -6.46 2.26
CA GLU A 270 -15.18 -5.55 3.40
C GLU A 270 -14.97 -4.08 2.96
N ALA A 271 -14.07 -3.83 2.00
CA ALA A 271 -13.88 -2.49 1.41
C ALA A 271 -15.13 -1.97 0.69
N LEU A 272 -15.85 -2.83 -0.04
CA LEU A 272 -17.11 -2.46 -0.69
C LEU A 272 -18.23 -2.16 0.32
N ARG A 273 -18.15 -2.75 1.51
CA ARG A 273 -19.13 -2.63 2.61
C ARG A 273 -18.66 -1.70 3.74
N ALA A 274 -17.53 -1.01 3.58
CA ALA A 274 -16.88 -0.24 4.64
C ALA A 274 -17.75 0.85 5.28
N ASP A 275 -18.76 1.34 4.55
CA ASP A 275 -19.73 2.35 4.96
C ASP A 275 -21.19 1.84 4.96
N SER A 276 -21.39 0.51 4.89
CA SER A 276 -22.71 -0.14 4.94
C SER A 276 -23.52 0.24 6.19
N LYS A 277 -22.83 0.45 7.32
CA LYS A 277 -23.37 1.08 8.53
C LYS A 277 -22.41 2.19 8.95
N SER A 278 -22.80 3.43 8.75
CA SER A 278 -21.98 4.60 9.05
C SER A 278 -22.81 5.75 9.59
N GLY A 279 -22.17 6.69 10.28
CA GLY A 279 -22.84 7.84 10.87
C GLY A 279 -22.01 9.11 10.83
N GLN A 280 -22.64 10.22 11.18
CA GLN A 280 -22.02 11.55 11.28
C GLN A 280 -22.33 12.19 12.63
N ALA A 281 -21.33 12.86 13.20
CA ALA A 281 -21.44 13.60 14.46
C ALA A 281 -20.86 15.01 14.35
N ASP A 282 -21.56 16.00 14.90
CA ASP A 282 -21.01 17.33 15.17
C ASP A 282 -20.59 17.39 16.65
N SER A 283 -19.40 17.90 16.94
CA SER A 283 -18.85 17.95 18.29
C SER A 283 -17.92 19.14 18.53
N ASN A 284 -17.59 19.38 19.80
CA ASN A 284 -16.57 20.35 20.21
C ASN A 284 -15.21 19.71 20.54
N CYS A 285 -14.99 18.45 20.14
CA CYS A 285 -13.84 17.64 20.54
C CYS A 285 -12.82 17.49 19.41
N ILE A 286 -11.68 18.19 19.54
CA ILE A 286 -10.56 18.12 18.57
C ILE A 286 -9.89 16.73 18.52
N ARG A 287 -10.08 15.89 19.55
CA ARG A 287 -9.45 14.56 19.67
C ARG A 287 -10.14 13.47 18.84
N LEU A 288 -11.34 13.75 18.29
CA LEU A 288 -11.99 12.84 17.34
C LEU A 288 -11.23 12.82 16.03
N MET A 289 -10.28 11.90 15.87
CA MET A 289 -9.42 11.78 14.68
C MET A 289 -9.30 10.32 14.23
N PRO A 290 -8.93 10.06 12.97
CA PRO A 290 -8.64 8.71 12.49
C PRO A 290 -7.63 7.97 13.40
N GLY A 291 -7.84 6.66 13.57
CA GLY A 291 -7.06 5.85 14.51
C GLY A 291 -7.54 5.90 15.97
N ARG A 292 -8.69 6.56 16.22
CA ARG A 292 -9.39 6.54 17.50
C ARG A 292 -10.71 5.78 17.40
N ILE A 293 -11.03 5.07 18.46
CA ILE A 293 -12.36 4.53 18.72
C ILE A 293 -12.89 5.27 19.94
N PHE A 294 -14.06 5.91 19.87
CA PHE A 294 -14.66 6.61 21.00
C PHE A 294 -15.90 5.89 21.51
N THR A 295 -16.30 6.15 22.76
CA THR A 295 -17.54 5.64 23.34
C THR A 295 -18.56 6.78 23.45
N LEU A 296 -19.74 6.60 22.88
CA LEU A 296 -20.86 7.53 23.07
C LEU A 296 -21.64 7.17 24.34
N THR A 297 -22.10 8.18 25.08
CA THR A 297 -22.96 8.01 26.25
C THR A 297 -24.08 9.04 26.27
N HIS A 298 -25.13 8.79 27.06
CA HIS A 298 -26.28 9.69 27.26
C HIS A 298 -27.12 9.96 26.00
N HIS A 299 -26.95 9.18 24.94
CA HIS A 299 -27.87 9.21 23.81
C HIS A 299 -29.22 8.60 24.23
N PRO A 300 -30.37 9.22 23.92
CA PRO A 300 -31.70 8.72 24.31
C PRO A 300 -32.02 7.31 23.79
N ILE A 301 -31.45 6.95 22.64
CA ILE A 301 -31.50 5.60 22.08
C ILE A 301 -30.31 4.81 22.61
N ASP A 302 -30.56 3.79 23.43
CA ASP A 302 -29.54 3.02 24.14
C ASP A 302 -28.53 2.34 23.22
N THR A 303 -28.99 1.81 22.07
CA THR A 303 -28.13 1.15 21.09
C THR A 303 -27.08 2.07 20.45
N MET A 304 -27.22 3.39 20.60
CA MET A 304 -26.21 4.35 20.14
C MET A 304 -25.08 4.54 21.15
N ASN A 305 -25.29 4.19 22.43
CA ASN A 305 -24.31 4.29 23.50
C ASN A 305 -23.28 3.14 23.44
N ASP A 306 -22.58 3.04 22.32
CA ASP A 306 -21.56 2.02 22.05
C ASP A 306 -20.25 2.69 21.58
N ARG A 307 -19.33 1.85 21.12
CA ARG A 307 -18.03 2.18 20.59
C ARG A 307 -18.13 2.48 19.10
N TRP A 308 -17.49 3.54 18.68
CA TRP A 308 -17.53 4.04 17.30
C TRP A 308 -16.12 4.36 16.82
N GLN A 309 -15.74 3.81 15.68
CA GLN A 309 -14.45 4.05 15.05
C GLN A 309 -14.52 5.30 14.18
N VAL A 310 -13.58 6.22 14.37
CA VAL A 310 -13.48 7.42 13.53
C VAL A 310 -12.88 7.05 12.18
N VAL A 311 -13.63 7.30 11.10
CA VAL A 311 -13.18 7.11 9.71
C VAL A 311 -12.61 8.41 9.15
N SER A 312 -13.29 9.54 9.37
CA SER A 312 -12.82 10.85 8.95
C SER A 312 -13.28 11.95 9.89
N SER A 313 -12.51 13.03 9.96
CA SER A 313 -12.86 14.22 10.72
C SER A 313 -12.48 15.49 9.98
N ARG A 314 -13.35 16.50 10.10
CA ARG A 314 -13.10 17.88 9.70
C ARG A 314 -13.20 18.76 10.94
N HIS A 315 -12.10 19.37 11.33
CA HIS A 315 -12.06 20.32 12.43
C HIS A 315 -11.91 21.75 11.91
N GLN A 316 -12.70 22.67 12.43
CA GLN A 316 -12.64 24.07 12.09
C GLN A 316 -12.57 24.91 13.36
N GLY A 317 -11.64 25.84 13.41
CA GLY A 317 -11.55 26.79 14.51
C GLY A 317 -11.34 28.20 14.01
N HIS A 318 -11.92 29.15 14.74
CA HIS A 318 -11.85 30.57 14.40
C HIS A 318 -11.59 31.42 15.65
N VAL A 319 -10.74 32.44 15.49
CA VAL A 319 -10.36 33.41 16.52
C VAL A 319 -10.75 34.83 16.06
N PRO A 320 -12.01 35.27 16.31
CA PRO A 320 -12.51 36.58 15.85
C PRO A 320 -11.66 37.77 16.30
N ALA A 321 -11.13 37.69 17.54
CA ALA A 321 -10.37 38.76 18.16
C ALA A 321 -9.11 39.20 17.38
N VAL A 322 -8.53 38.33 16.54
CA VAL A 322 -7.30 38.64 15.77
C VAL A 322 -7.56 39.65 14.66
N LEU A 323 -8.78 39.70 14.13
CA LEU A 323 -9.17 40.65 13.08
C LEU A 323 -9.91 41.88 13.64
N GLY A 324 -10.03 41.99 14.96
CA GLY A 324 -10.76 43.09 15.61
C GLY A 324 -12.28 42.90 15.66
N ASP A 325 -12.80 41.72 15.35
CA ASP A 325 -14.22 41.38 15.51
C ASP A 325 -14.49 40.97 16.97
N GLY A 326 -14.65 41.98 17.82
CA GLY A 326 -14.59 41.88 19.29
C GLY A 326 -15.83 41.30 19.99
N GLY A 327 -16.74 40.63 19.28
CA GLY A 327 -18.01 40.16 19.84
C GLY A 327 -18.08 38.67 20.20
N ALA A 328 -17.28 37.82 19.56
CA ALA A 328 -17.37 36.35 19.68
C ALA A 328 -16.08 35.72 20.22
N GLY A 329 -16.22 34.76 21.14
CA GLY A 329 -15.10 33.98 21.67
C GLY A 329 -14.50 33.01 20.64
N THR A 330 -13.32 32.46 20.92
CA THR A 330 -12.69 31.41 20.09
C THR A 330 -13.63 30.20 19.97
N THR A 331 -13.90 29.76 18.75
CA THR A 331 -14.78 28.61 18.47
C THR A 331 -14.00 27.43 17.89
N LEU A 332 -14.52 26.23 18.16
CA LEU A 332 -14.07 24.97 17.55
C LEU A 332 -15.29 24.11 17.25
N ASN A 333 -15.39 23.66 16.01
CA ASN A 333 -16.37 22.69 15.55
C ASN A 333 -15.65 21.51 14.90
N SER A 334 -16.11 20.29 15.16
CA SER A 334 -15.55 19.05 14.64
C SER A 334 -16.67 18.20 14.08
N GLN A 335 -16.62 17.91 12.78
CA GLN A 335 -17.54 17.04 12.06
C GLN A 335 -16.84 15.71 11.81
N THR A 336 -17.42 14.61 12.28
CA THR A 336 -16.78 13.29 12.26
C THR A 336 -17.68 12.27 11.60
N GLN A 337 -17.14 11.50 10.66
CA GLN A 337 -17.75 10.29 10.13
C GLN A 337 -17.20 9.08 10.89
N PHE A 338 -18.08 8.16 11.24
CA PHE A 338 -17.74 6.98 12.03
C PHE A 338 -18.48 5.72 11.56
N ILE A 339 -17.96 4.57 11.97
CA ILE A 339 -18.56 3.24 11.78
C ILE A 339 -18.56 2.48 13.12
N PRO A 340 -19.24 1.32 13.25
CA PRO A 340 -19.18 0.51 14.47
C PRO A 340 -17.75 0.17 14.89
N GLY A 341 -17.41 0.39 16.16
CA GLY A 341 -16.03 0.34 16.65
C GLY A 341 -15.38 -1.05 16.75
N ARG A 342 -16.06 -2.11 16.30
CA ARG A 342 -15.55 -3.50 16.27
C ARG A 342 -15.31 -4.02 14.86
N ASN A 343 -15.68 -3.24 13.86
CA ASN A 343 -15.48 -3.62 12.48
C ASN A 343 -14.07 -3.20 12.06
N ASP A 344 -13.43 -4.00 11.24
CA ASP A 344 -12.24 -3.56 10.55
C ASP A 344 -12.64 -2.75 9.31
N TRP A 345 -12.25 -1.49 9.30
CA TRP A 345 -12.42 -0.63 8.13
C TRP A 345 -11.37 -0.99 7.08
N ARG A 346 -11.78 -1.13 5.82
CA ARG A 346 -10.87 -1.37 4.69
C ARG A 346 -10.84 -0.17 3.74
N PRO A 347 -9.67 0.21 3.22
CA PRO A 347 -9.58 1.31 2.28
C PRO A 347 -10.20 0.95 0.92
N PRO A 348 -10.65 1.95 0.16
CA PRO A 348 -11.08 1.73 -1.22
C PRO A 348 -9.97 1.11 -2.05
N TYR A 349 -10.33 0.05 -2.79
CA TYR A 349 -9.40 -0.63 -3.71
C TYR A 349 -8.91 0.31 -4.81
N ARG A 350 -7.61 0.21 -5.14
CA ARG A 350 -7.00 0.92 -6.25
C ARG A 350 -6.54 -0.07 -7.31
N TYR A 351 -6.96 0.12 -8.55
CA TYR A 351 -6.48 -0.72 -9.65
C TYR A 351 -5.00 -0.45 -9.92
N LYS A 352 -4.23 -1.51 -10.17
CA LYS A 352 -2.82 -1.38 -10.59
C LYS A 352 -2.74 -0.72 -11.97
N PRO A 353 -1.81 0.22 -12.16
CA PRO A 353 -1.50 0.76 -13.48
C PRO A 353 -1.19 -0.36 -14.47
N GLN A 354 -1.77 -0.27 -15.66
CA GLN A 354 -1.48 -1.19 -16.75
C GLN A 354 -0.27 -0.68 -17.55
N ALA A 355 0.45 -1.60 -18.19
CA ALA A 355 1.43 -1.20 -19.19
C ALA A 355 0.70 -0.69 -20.45
N ASP A 356 1.31 0.24 -21.17
CA ASP A 356 0.73 0.84 -22.39
C ASP A 356 0.66 -0.17 -23.55
N GLY A 357 1.39 -1.28 -23.44
CA GLY A 357 1.46 -2.36 -24.41
C GLY A 357 2.66 -3.26 -24.14
N ASP A 358 3.07 -3.99 -25.17
CA ASP A 358 4.25 -4.83 -25.11
C ASP A 358 5.52 -3.97 -24.98
N GLU A 359 6.40 -4.35 -24.06
CA GLU A 359 7.68 -3.68 -23.83
C GLU A 359 8.83 -4.60 -24.21
N VAL A 360 9.87 -4.04 -24.84
CA VAL A 360 11.10 -4.79 -25.17
C VAL A 360 11.95 -4.87 -23.91
N ALA A 361 12.43 -6.07 -23.58
CA ALA A 361 13.38 -6.32 -22.51
C ALA A 361 14.64 -7.00 -23.05
N THR A 362 15.79 -6.71 -22.44
CA THR A 362 17.04 -7.43 -22.71
C THR A 362 17.05 -8.73 -21.93
N VAL A 363 17.29 -9.85 -22.62
CA VAL A 363 17.53 -11.14 -21.97
C VAL A 363 18.87 -11.04 -21.22
N VAL A 364 18.85 -11.32 -19.93
CA VAL A 364 20.04 -11.31 -19.07
C VAL A 364 20.17 -12.66 -18.38
N GLY A 365 21.40 -13.13 -18.19
CA GLY A 365 21.72 -14.37 -17.49
C GLY A 365 23.00 -14.20 -16.66
N PRO A 366 23.36 -15.21 -15.83
CA PRO A 366 24.66 -15.24 -15.18
C PRO A 366 25.77 -15.17 -16.23
N SER A 367 26.84 -14.43 -15.98
CA SER A 367 27.98 -14.31 -16.92
C SER A 367 28.63 -15.65 -17.26
N THR A 368 28.44 -16.67 -16.42
CA THR A 368 28.90 -18.04 -16.65
C THR A 368 28.15 -18.74 -17.79
N GLU A 369 26.85 -18.48 -17.99
CA GLU A 369 26.06 -19.17 -19.03
C GLU A 369 26.38 -18.67 -20.45
N GLU A 370 26.69 -17.38 -20.62
CA GLU A 370 27.17 -16.83 -21.90
C GLU A 370 28.57 -17.39 -22.24
N SER A 371 29.48 -17.44 -21.27
CA SER A 371 30.81 -18.06 -21.42
C SER A 371 30.72 -19.54 -21.82
N MET A 372 29.82 -20.31 -21.20
CA MET A 372 29.63 -21.73 -21.53
C MET A 372 29.19 -21.96 -22.98
N ALA A 373 28.27 -21.15 -23.49
CA ALA A 373 27.83 -21.23 -24.87
C ALA A 373 28.97 -20.84 -25.84
N GLU A 374 29.75 -19.80 -25.53
CA GLU A 374 30.97 -19.44 -26.28
C GLU A 374 32.06 -20.52 -26.21
N GLY A 375 32.03 -21.39 -25.19
CA GLY A 375 32.91 -22.54 -25.04
C GLY A 375 32.71 -23.65 -26.07
N LEU A 376 31.62 -23.64 -26.85
CA LEU A 376 31.38 -24.59 -27.94
C LEU A 376 32.13 -24.15 -29.20
N SER A 377 33.29 -24.74 -29.45
CA SER A 377 34.16 -24.42 -30.58
C SER A 377 33.77 -25.15 -31.87
N GLY A 378 32.94 -26.19 -31.78
CA GLY A 378 32.43 -26.90 -32.96
C GLY A 378 31.34 -27.90 -32.64
N VAL A 379 30.42 -28.07 -33.60
CA VAL A 379 29.34 -29.06 -33.53
C VAL A 379 29.34 -29.84 -34.84
N HIS A 380 29.42 -31.16 -34.73
CA HIS A 380 29.28 -32.07 -35.87
C HIS A 380 28.12 -33.02 -35.61
N ILE A 381 27.24 -33.15 -36.60
CA ILE A 381 26.06 -34.00 -36.50
C ILE A 381 26.04 -34.93 -37.71
N GLU A 382 25.90 -36.22 -37.46
CA GLU A 382 25.75 -37.23 -38.51
C GLU A 382 24.59 -38.18 -38.18
N PRO A 383 23.86 -38.66 -39.21
CA PRO A 383 22.87 -39.72 -39.00
C PRO A 383 23.54 -41.00 -38.52
N CYS A 384 22.92 -41.70 -37.57
CA CYS A 384 23.37 -43.02 -37.15
C CYS A 384 22.19 -43.98 -37.01
N ASP A 385 22.42 -45.26 -37.28
CA ASP A 385 21.41 -46.31 -37.14
C ASP A 385 21.82 -47.23 -35.98
N TYR A 386 20.87 -47.57 -35.10
CA TYR A 386 21.10 -48.46 -33.95
C TYR A 386 19.94 -49.45 -33.79
N LEU A 387 20.26 -50.71 -33.51
CA LEU A 387 19.25 -51.75 -33.29
C LEU A 387 18.79 -51.75 -31.84
N VAL A 388 17.51 -51.46 -31.60
CA VAL A 388 16.88 -51.62 -30.29
C VAL A 388 15.96 -52.82 -30.32
N LYS A 389 16.32 -53.87 -29.57
CA LYS A 389 15.60 -55.16 -29.54
C LYS A 389 15.36 -55.76 -30.95
N GLY A 390 16.33 -55.58 -31.85
CA GLY A 390 16.28 -56.10 -33.23
C GLY A 390 15.55 -55.21 -34.23
N ILE A 391 15.02 -54.06 -33.82
CA ILE A 391 14.36 -53.09 -34.70
C ILE A 391 15.36 -51.96 -35.02
N PRO A 392 15.61 -51.62 -36.30
CA PRO A 392 16.46 -50.49 -36.66
C PRO A 392 15.77 -49.18 -36.28
N MET A 393 16.39 -48.44 -35.38
CA MET A 393 16.04 -47.05 -35.09
C MET A 393 17.08 -46.13 -35.70
N ARG A 394 16.62 -45.04 -36.30
CA ARG A 394 17.47 -43.97 -36.80
C ARG A 394 17.61 -42.88 -35.74
N GLY A 395 18.81 -42.39 -35.54
CA GLY A 395 19.13 -41.35 -34.58
C GLY A 395 20.20 -40.40 -35.10
N LEU A 396 20.66 -39.53 -34.22
CA LEU A 396 21.72 -38.56 -34.51
C LEU A 396 22.92 -38.81 -33.60
N ALA A 397 24.11 -38.91 -34.19
CA ALA A 397 25.36 -38.81 -33.45
C ALA A 397 25.82 -37.35 -33.48
N ILE A 398 25.89 -36.73 -32.30
CA ILE A 398 26.31 -35.34 -32.11
C ILE A 398 27.69 -35.36 -31.47
N THR A 399 28.66 -34.70 -32.08
CA THR A 399 29.99 -34.46 -31.51
C THR A 399 30.15 -32.97 -31.22
N LEU A 400 30.36 -32.62 -29.96
CA LEU A 400 30.68 -31.27 -29.52
C LEU A 400 32.17 -31.16 -29.25
N ARG A 401 32.79 -30.10 -29.75
CA ARG A 401 34.12 -29.67 -29.35
C ARG A 401 33.98 -28.50 -28.39
N MET A 402 34.68 -28.58 -27.28
CA MET A 402 34.56 -27.62 -26.19
C MET A 402 35.94 -27.12 -25.79
N THR A 403 36.07 -25.79 -25.65
CA THR A 403 37.30 -25.11 -25.23
C THR A 403 37.28 -24.91 -23.72
N PRO A 404 38.18 -25.56 -22.94
CA PRO A 404 38.10 -25.54 -21.47
C PRO A 404 38.26 -24.17 -20.82
N GLY A 405 38.85 -23.19 -21.52
CA GLY A 405 39.08 -21.84 -20.98
C GLY A 405 37.81 -21.05 -20.68
N ASN A 406 36.66 -21.52 -21.17
CA ASN A 406 35.35 -20.90 -20.97
C ASN A 406 34.54 -21.56 -19.84
N TYR A 407 35.16 -22.50 -19.10
CA TYR A 407 34.58 -23.21 -17.96
C TYR A 407 35.53 -23.07 -16.75
N GLU A 408 35.00 -22.94 -15.54
CA GLU A 408 35.80 -22.77 -14.31
C GLU A 408 36.68 -24.00 -14.05
N HIS A 409 36.17 -25.19 -14.34
CA HIS A 409 36.92 -26.44 -14.29
C HIS A 409 36.29 -27.53 -15.20
N GLU A 410 37.03 -28.60 -15.46
CA GLU A 410 36.62 -29.66 -16.37
C GLU A 410 35.32 -30.38 -15.94
N GLY A 411 35.07 -30.48 -14.63
CA GLY A 411 33.79 -31.00 -14.12
C GLY A 411 32.57 -30.16 -14.51
N GLU A 412 32.73 -28.85 -14.70
CA GLU A 412 31.65 -27.94 -15.10
C GLU A 412 31.35 -28.12 -16.59
N MET A 413 32.40 -28.27 -17.40
CA MET A 413 32.30 -28.64 -18.81
C MET A 413 31.55 -29.98 -19.00
N TYR A 414 31.82 -30.97 -18.16
CA TYR A 414 31.11 -32.25 -18.16
C TYR A 414 29.63 -32.12 -17.76
N VAL A 415 29.33 -31.33 -16.72
CA VAL A 415 27.94 -31.09 -16.29
C VAL A 415 27.14 -30.40 -17.40
N PHE A 416 27.70 -29.39 -18.05
CA PHE A 416 27.06 -28.71 -19.17
C PHE A 416 26.81 -29.65 -20.35
N ALA A 417 27.78 -30.49 -20.71
CA ALA A 417 27.62 -31.54 -21.72
C ALA A 417 26.47 -32.50 -21.38
N LYS A 418 26.38 -32.92 -20.12
CA LYS A 418 25.31 -33.80 -19.63
C LYS A 418 23.93 -33.13 -19.64
N THR A 419 23.87 -31.83 -19.34
CA THR A 419 22.65 -31.03 -19.46
C THR A 419 22.21 -30.95 -20.92
N LEU A 420 23.12 -30.63 -21.86
CA LEU A 420 22.82 -30.63 -23.29
C LEU A 420 22.33 -31.99 -23.80
N HIS A 421 22.96 -33.08 -23.38
CA HIS A 421 22.51 -34.43 -23.69
C HIS A 421 21.05 -34.65 -23.26
N THR A 422 20.70 -34.21 -22.06
CA THR A 422 19.32 -34.33 -21.54
C THR A 422 18.37 -33.44 -22.34
N THR A 423 18.75 -32.20 -22.63
CA THR A 423 17.93 -31.24 -23.40
C THR A 423 17.67 -31.73 -24.82
N PHE A 424 18.67 -32.26 -25.52
CA PHE A 424 18.50 -32.81 -26.87
C PHE A 424 17.48 -33.96 -26.89
N SER A 425 17.40 -34.76 -25.83
CA SER A 425 16.37 -35.80 -25.73
C SER A 425 14.95 -35.26 -25.63
N LEU A 426 14.75 -34.08 -25.05
CA LEU A 426 13.43 -33.43 -24.94
C LEU A 426 12.95 -32.87 -26.28
N CYS A 427 13.87 -32.67 -27.23
CA CYS A 427 13.57 -32.16 -28.57
C CYS A 427 13.36 -33.27 -29.61
N LEU A 428 13.59 -34.54 -29.24
CA LEU A 428 13.46 -35.67 -30.15
C LEU A 428 12.12 -36.40 -29.94
N VAL A 429 11.60 -36.98 -31.02
CA VAL A 429 10.44 -37.86 -30.97
C VAL A 429 10.77 -39.19 -30.29
N GLU A 430 9.80 -39.80 -29.61
CA GLU A 430 9.96 -41.08 -28.87
C GLU A 430 10.50 -42.23 -29.74
N THR A 431 10.34 -42.17 -31.06
CA THR A 431 10.83 -43.18 -32.02
C THR A 431 12.26 -42.93 -32.52
N SER A 432 12.94 -41.91 -32.01
CA SER A 432 14.31 -41.53 -32.35
C SER A 432 15.20 -41.53 -31.10
N PHE A 433 16.51 -41.53 -31.31
CA PHE A 433 17.50 -41.39 -30.23
C PHE A 433 18.63 -40.46 -30.65
N HIS A 434 19.46 -40.06 -29.69
CA HIS A 434 20.75 -39.47 -30.00
C HIS A 434 21.86 -40.02 -29.11
N ARG A 435 23.09 -39.86 -29.59
CA ARG A 435 24.32 -40.04 -28.83
C ARG A 435 25.09 -38.74 -28.85
N LEU A 436 25.66 -38.36 -27.71
CA LEU A 436 26.49 -37.19 -27.59
C LEU A 436 27.94 -37.59 -27.27
N THR A 437 28.88 -37.12 -28.07
CA THR A 437 30.31 -37.20 -27.78
C THR A 437 30.83 -35.78 -27.55
N VAL A 438 31.57 -35.56 -26.47
CA VAL A 438 32.23 -34.29 -26.17
C VAL A 438 33.74 -34.47 -26.22
N ILE A 439 34.41 -33.57 -26.94
CA ILE A 439 35.87 -33.54 -27.09
C ILE A 439 36.40 -32.26 -26.46
N ASN A 440 37.28 -32.42 -25.48
CA ASN A 440 38.06 -31.32 -24.93
C ASN A 440 39.14 -30.90 -25.95
N ASP A 441 39.10 -29.68 -26.48
CA ASP A 441 40.04 -29.25 -27.53
C ASP A 441 41.49 -29.11 -27.03
N LYS A 442 41.70 -29.01 -25.72
CA LYS A 442 43.04 -28.84 -25.11
C LYS A 442 43.65 -30.17 -24.66
N THR A 443 42.87 -31.04 -24.02
CA THR A 443 43.36 -32.32 -23.48
C THR A 443 43.12 -33.49 -24.43
N HIS A 444 42.24 -33.31 -25.43
CA HIS A 444 41.72 -34.35 -26.32
C HIS A 444 40.98 -35.48 -25.62
N GLU A 445 40.61 -35.29 -24.34
CA GLU A 445 39.75 -36.21 -23.63
C GLU A 445 38.36 -36.26 -24.28
N ARG A 446 37.76 -37.46 -24.25
CA ARG A 446 36.46 -37.74 -24.86
C ARG A 446 35.47 -38.24 -23.82
N TRP A 447 34.31 -37.60 -23.76
CA TRP A 447 33.18 -38.09 -22.97
C TRP A 447 32.06 -38.51 -23.89
N GLU A 448 31.51 -39.69 -23.64
CA GLU A 448 30.48 -40.28 -24.48
C GLU A 448 29.23 -40.56 -23.65
N PHE A 449 28.12 -39.97 -24.08
CA PHE A 449 26.81 -40.12 -23.49
C PHE A 449 25.90 -40.85 -24.49
N TYR A 450 25.46 -42.04 -24.11
CA TYR A 450 24.91 -43.01 -25.06
C TYR A 450 23.38 -43.12 -25.00
N ASN A 451 22.77 -43.20 -26.19
CA ASN A 451 21.45 -43.78 -26.46
C ASN A 451 20.31 -43.24 -25.60
N MET A 452 20.15 -41.92 -25.56
CA MET A 452 19.01 -41.30 -24.88
C MET A 452 17.83 -41.15 -25.86
N PRO A 453 16.66 -41.74 -25.55
CA PRO A 453 15.48 -41.69 -26.42
C PRO A 453 14.84 -40.30 -26.40
N GLY A 454 14.11 -39.99 -27.46
CA GLY A 454 13.27 -38.80 -27.48
C GLY A 454 12.09 -38.87 -26.51
N HIS A 455 11.56 -37.71 -26.10
CA HIS A 455 10.43 -37.59 -25.17
C HIS A 455 9.20 -36.92 -25.79
N GLN A 456 9.27 -36.49 -27.05
CA GLN A 456 8.12 -35.92 -27.75
C GLN A 456 7.26 -37.02 -28.36
N LYS A 457 5.99 -37.07 -27.98
CA LYS A 457 5.00 -37.91 -28.66
C LYS A 457 4.76 -37.38 -30.06
N LEU A 458 4.76 -38.27 -31.05
CA LEU A 458 4.24 -37.94 -32.39
C LEU A 458 2.76 -37.53 -32.24
N MET A 459 2.41 -36.32 -32.69
CA MET A 459 1.02 -35.94 -32.93
C MET A 459 0.47 -36.66 -34.15
#